data_AF-A0A7C7RKY9-F1
#
_entry.id   AF-A0A7C7RKY9-F1
#
_cell.length_a   1.000
_cell.length_b   1.000
_cell.length_c   1.000
_cell.angle_alpha   90.00
_cell.angle_beta   90.00
_cell.angle_gamma   90.00
#
_symmetry.space_group_name_H-M   'P 1'
#
loop_
_entity.id
_entity.type
_entity.pdbx_description
1 polymer ?
#
loop_
_entity_poly.entity_id
_entity_poly.type
_entity_poly.pdbx_seq_one_letter_code
_entity_poly.pdbx_strand_id
1 'polypeptide(L)' 'MELNSTRKFRHTKASPGGRRIPHDLRVELYHFVMDLHERGIGYRRIQRIVEERYGVWISRSNISCWVRGLHSP' A
#
# COMPACT_ATOMS: atom_id res chain seq x y z
N MET A 1 24.20 1.37 -0.76
CA MET A 1 22.92 0.87 -0.22
C MET A 1 22.22 0.10 -1.33
N GLU A 2 22.46 -1.21 -1.40
CA GLU A 2 21.83 -2.07 -2.42
C GLU A 2 20.48 -2.56 -1.88
N LEU A 3 19.39 -2.06 -2.46
CA LEU A 3 18.04 -2.58 -2.22
C LEU A 3 17.80 -3.79 -3.14
N ASN A 4 18.55 -4.87 -2.92
CA ASN A 4 18.27 -6.16 -3.55
C ASN A 4 17.28 -6.94 -2.69
N SER A 5 15.99 -6.79 -2.98
CA SER A 5 15.02 -7.83 -2.65
C SER A 5 13.88 -7.85 -3.65
N THR A 6 14.13 -8.56 -4.74
CA THR A 6 13.11 -9.16 -5.61
C THR A 6 12.32 -10.23 -4.83
N ARG A 7 11.62 -9.85 -3.75
CA ARG A 7 10.56 -10.69 -3.20
C ARG A 7 9.37 -10.58 -4.15
N LYS A 8 9.27 -11.54 -5.07
CA LYS A 8 8.04 -11.77 -5.86
C LYS A 8 6.91 -12.16 -4.89
N PHE A 9 6.26 -11.16 -4.29
CA PHE A 9 4.98 -11.37 -3.63
C PHE A 9 4.02 -11.90 -4.69
N ARG A 10 3.60 -13.16 -4.51
CA ARG A 10 2.68 -13.84 -5.42
C ARG A 10 1.46 -12.93 -5.60
N HIS A 11 1.14 -12.61 -6.86
CA HIS A 11 -0.08 -11.92 -7.23
C HIS A 11 -1.27 -12.70 -6.67
N THR A 12 -1.82 -12.26 -5.54
CA THR A 12 -3.06 -12.80 -5.01
C THR A 12 -4.14 -11.77 -5.25
N LYS A 13 -5.14 -12.11 -6.07
CA LYS A 13 -6.32 -11.26 -6.24
C LYS A 13 -7.01 -11.12 -4.88
N ALA A 14 -6.75 -10.03 -4.18
CA ALA A 14 -7.35 -9.75 -2.88
C ALA A 14 -8.77 -9.23 -3.12
N SER A 15 -9.76 -10.12 -2.98
CA SER A 15 -11.18 -9.76 -2.89
C SER A 15 -11.42 -8.80 -1.71
N PRO A 16 -12.48 -7.97 -1.74
CA PRO A 16 -12.80 -7.08 -0.63
C PRO A 16 -13.06 -7.91 0.65
N GLY A 17 -12.24 -7.72 1.68
CA GLY A 17 -12.51 -8.23 3.04
C GLY A 17 -12.00 -9.63 3.41
N GLY A 18 -11.17 -10.30 2.60
CA GLY A 18 -10.91 -11.74 2.81
C GLY A 18 -9.58 -12.17 3.43
N ARG A 19 -8.48 -11.42 3.25
CA ARG A 19 -7.16 -11.88 3.73
C ARG A 19 -6.34 -10.69 4.21
N ARG A 20 -6.00 -10.71 5.51
CA ARG A 20 -5.18 -9.66 6.15
C ARG A 20 -3.87 -9.50 5.37
N ILE A 21 -3.58 -8.28 4.91
CA ILE A 21 -2.31 -7.95 4.28
C ILE A 21 -1.18 -8.36 5.26
N PRO A 22 -0.20 -9.18 4.83
CA PRO A 22 0.95 -9.54 5.66
C PRO A 22 1.60 -8.29 6.27
N HIS A 23 2.12 -8.38 7.50
CA HIS A 23 2.64 -7.20 8.20
C HIS A 23 3.78 -6.51 7.43
N ASP A 24 4.78 -7.26 6.97
CA ASP A 24 5.88 -6.73 6.16
C ASP A 24 5.37 -5.96 4.93
N LEU A 25 4.40 -6.53 4.21
CA LEU A 25 3.81 -5.88 3.04
C LEU A 25 3.00 -4.64 3.44
N ARG A 26 2.34 -4.64 4.61
CA ARG A 26 1.62 -3.47 5.12
C ARG A 26 2.57 -2.33 5.47
N VAL A 27 3.73 -2.63 6.06
CA VAL A 27 4.79 -1.64 6.36
C VAL A 27 5.34 -1.05 5.05
N GLU A 28 5.63 -1.88 4.05
CA GLU A 28 6.08 -1.41 2.73
C GLU A 28 5.03 -0.50 2.06
N LEU A 29 3.77 -0.95 2.05
CA LEU A 29 2.65 -0.18 1.48
C LEU A 29 2.44 1.15 2.20
N TYR A 30 2.63 1.20 3.52
CA TYR A 30 2.54 2.44 4.28
C TYR A 30 3.57 3.46 3.83
N HIS A 31 4.86 3.10 3.81
CA HIS A 31 5.91 4.02 3.35
C HIS A 31 5.67 4.47 1.90
N PHE A 32 5.30 3.54 1.02
CA PHE A 32 5.01 3.86 -0.36
C PHE A 32 3.81 4.81 -0.51
N VAL A 33 2.76 4.65 0.30
CA VAL A 33 1.62 5.57 0.34
C VAL A 33 2.03 6.96 0.83
N MET A 34 2.87 7.04 1.86
CA MET A 34 3.40 8.32 2.37
C MET A 34 4.22 9.03 1.29
N ASP A 35 5.17 8.34 0.65
CA ASP A 35 6.00 8.88 -0.43
C ASP A 35 5.15 9.43 -1.59
N LEU A 36 4.08 8.73 -1.99
CA LEU A 36 3.18 9.20 -3.04
C LEU A 36 2.39 10.44 -2.59
N HIS A 37 1.94 10.46 -1.34
CA HIS A 37 1.19 11.60 -0.81
C HIS A 37 2.07 12.86 -0.70
N GLU A 38 3.32 12.71 -0.24
CA GLU A 38 4.31 13.80 -0.20
C GLU A 38 4.58 14.40 -1.58
N ARG A 39 4.46 13.59 -2.64
CA ARG A 39 4.54 14.04 -4.05
C ARG A 39 3.25 14.69 -4.57
N GLY A 40 2.25 14.90 -3.71
CA GLY A 40 0.97 15.52 -4.07
C GLY A 40 -0.02 14.59 -4.80
N ILE A 41 0.20 13.27 -4.78
CA ILE A 41 -0.70 12.33 -5.44
C ILE A 41 -1.98 12.15 -4.62
N GLY A 42 -3.13 12.37 -5.25
CA GLY A 42 -4.43 12.21 -4.60
C GLY A 42 -4.78 10.75 -4.29
N TYR A 43 -5.58 10.51 -3.25
CA TYR A 43 -5.86 9.17 -2.71
C TYR A 43 -6.41 8.17 -3.73
N ARG A 44 -7.25 8.63 -4.67
CA ARG A 44 -7.78 7.78 -5.75
C ARG A 44 -6.67 7.27 -6.68
N ARG A 45 -5.66 8.10 -6.94
CA ARG A 45 -4.52 7.73 -7.78
C ARG A 45 -3.54 6.84 -6.99
N ILE A 46 -3.30 7.13 -5.72
CA ILE A 46 -2.52 6.26 -4.83
C ILE A 46 -3.10 4.84 -4.82
N GLN A 47 -4.41 4.70 -4.60
CA GLN A 47 -5.09 3.40 -4.59
C GLN A 47 -4.83 2.59 -5.87
N ARG A 48 -4.96 3.23 -7.04
CA ARG A 48 -4.69 2.59 -8.34
C ARG A 48 -3.23 2.18 -8.50
N ILE A 49 -2.29 3.06 -8.15
CA ILE A 49 -0.85 2.76 -8.24
C ILE A 49 -0.50 1.56 -7.36
N VAL A 50 -1.06 1.50 -6.15
CA VAL A 50 -0.86 0.36 -5.23
C VAL A 50 -1.42 -0.92 -5.81
N GLU A 51 -2.65 -0.91 -6.32
CA GLU A 51 -3.25 -2.09 -6.95
C GLU A 51 -2.45 -2.56 -8.17
N GLU A 52 -2.05 -1.64 -9.05
CA GLU A 52 -1.28 -1.94 -10.27
C GLU A 52 0.11 -2.51 -9.94
N ARG A 53 0.78 -1.96 -8.91
CA ARG A 53 2.16 -2.37 -8.55
C ARG A 53 2.21 -3.62 -7.68
N TYR A 54 1.32 -3.73 -6.70
CA TYR A 54 1.36 -4.75 -5.66
C TYR A 54 0.27 -5.81 -5.79
N GLY A 55 -0.75 -5.59 -6.64
CA GLY A 55 -1.93 -6.47 -6.72
C GLY A 55 -2.80 -6.40 -5.45
N VAL A 56 -2.62 -5.38 -4.61
CA VAL A 56 -3.32 -5.22 -3.33
C VAL A 56 -4.31 -4.07 -3.44
N TRP A 57 -5.57 -4.34 -3.11
CA TRP A 57 -6.57 -3.29 -2.99
C TRP A 57 -6.59 -2.71 -1.58
N ILE A 58 -6.08 -1.48 -1.40
CA ILE A 58 -6.21 -0.72 -0.15
C ILE A 58 -7.38 0.24 -0.28
N SER A 59 -8.27 0.29 0.72
CA SER A 59 -9.38 1.24 0.71
C SER A 59 -8.88 2.69 0.85
N ARG A 60 -9.58 3.65 0.23
CA ARG A 60 -9.25 5.08 0.37
C ARG A 60 -9.29 5.57 1.82
N SER A 61 -10.16 5.01 2.66
CA SER A 61 -10.22 5.33 4.09
C SER A 61 -8.96 4.85 4.82
N ASN A 62 -8.42 3.68 4.47
CA ASN A 62 -7.17 3.18 5.05
C ASN A 62 -5.98 4.07 4.65
N ILE A 63 -5.90 4.45 3.37
CA ILE A 63 -4.92 5.44 2.88
C ILE A 63 -5.04 6.75 3.65
N SER A 64 -6.27 7.28 3.83
CA SER A 64 -6.50 8.51 4.59
C SER A 64 -6.07 8.38 6.06
N CYS A 65 -6.33 7.24 6.71
CA CYS A 65 -5.88 6.99 8.08
C CYS A 65 -4.35 7.00 8.20
N TRP A 66 -3.64 6.39 7.26
CA TRP A 66 -2.17 6.40 7.24
C TRP A 66 -1.62 7.81 7.01
N VAL A 67 -2.11 8.50 5.98
CA VAL A 67 -1.69 9.87 5.65
C VAL A 67 -1.91 10.84 6.81
N ARG A 68 -3.01 10.67 7.56
CA ARG A 68 -3.34 11.51 8.72
C ARG A 68 -2.63 11.10 10.00
N GLY A 69 -1.80 10.04 9.97
CA GLY A 69 -1.15 9.49 11.16
C GLY A 69 -2.11 8.88 12.19
N LEU A 70 -3.34 8.55 11.79
CA LEU A 70 -4.33 7.95 12.70
C LEU A 70 -3.97 6.51 13.05
N HIS A 71 -3.40 5.76 12.09
CA HIS A 71 -2.93 4.40 12.29
C HIS A 71 -1.55 4.22 11.66
N SER A 72 -0.68 3.48 12.33
CA SER A 72 0.56 2.93 11.77
C SER A 72 0.46 1.39 11.67
N PRO A 73 1.07 0.76 10.64
CA PRO A 73 1.02 -0.68 10.38
C PRO A 73 1.49 -1.64 11.46
#